data_AF-A0A1I3VAI6-F1
#
_entry.id   AF-A0A1I3VAI6-F1
#
_cell.length_a   1.000
_cell.length_b   1.000
_cell.length_c   1.000
_cell.angle_alpha   90.00
_cell.angle_beta   90.00
_cell.angle_gamma   90.00
#
_symmetry.space_group_name_H-M   'P 1'
#
loop_
_entity.id
_entity.type
_entity.pdbx_description
1 polymer ?
#
loop_
_entity_poly.entity_id
_entity_poly.type
_entity_poly.pdbx_seq_one_letter_code
_entity_poly.pdbx_strand_id
1 'polypeptide(L)'
;MSAFEVLQRFGTTALLKFAAAVVVFLLLHLLRIPLVVLARVLEVSMRRLDGYATKQASKPPTGPINQFFRPTNAFREESSNVHA
;
A
#
# COMPACT_ATOMS: atom_id res chain seq x y z
N MET A 1 -26.30 -57.29 9.64
CA MET A 1 -25.13 -56.39 9.53
C MET A 1 -25.22 -55.37 10.64
N SER A 2 -24.20 -55.30 11.50
CA SER A 2 -24.22 -54.49 12.71
C SER A 2 -23.86 -53.04 12.40
N ALA A 3 -24.50 -52.07 13.05
CA ALA A 3 -24.15 -50.65 12.96
C ALA A 3 -22.67 -50.37 13.34
N PHE A 4 -22.10 -51.22 14.19
CA PHE A 4 -20.68 -51.20 14.54
C PHE A 4 -19.77 -51.53 13.34
N GLU A 5 -20.22 -52.39 12.43
CA GLU A 5 -19.44 -52.88 11.29
C GLU A 5 -19.31 -51.79 10.20
N VAL A 6 -20.35 -50.96 10.04
CA VAL A 6 -20.33 -49.79 9.15
C VAL A 6 -19.45 -48.67 9.74
N LEU A 7 -19.49 -48.48 11.07
CA LEU A 7 -18.59 -47.54 11.77
C LEU A 7 -17.12 -48.00 11.70
N GLN A 8 -16.89 -49.30 11.76
CA GLN A 8 -15.57 -49.92 11.66
C GLN A 8 -15.01 -49.91 10.22
N ARG A 9 -15.88 -49.88 9.19
CA ARG A 9 -15.49 -49.94 7.77
C ARG A 9 -15.51 -48.58 7.04
N PHE A 10 -16.34 -47.63 7.48
CA PHE A 10 -16.48 -46.29 6.88
C PHE A 10 -16.32 -45.12 7.89
N GLY A 11 -16.43 -45.39 9.19
CA GLY A 11 -16.55 -44.35 10.23
C GLY A 11 -15.25 -43.66 10.61
N THR A 12 -14.12 -44.35 10.64
CA THR A 12 -12.81 -43.74 10.95
C THR A 12 -12.32 -42.80 9.86
N THR A 13 -12.48 -43.16 8.59
CA THR A 13 -12.05 -42.33 7.45
C THR A 13 -12.91 -41.09 7.27
N ALA A 14 -14.23 -41.20 7.44
CA ALA A 14 -15.12 -40.04 7.40
C ALA A 14 -14.85 -39.09 8.58
N LEU A 15 -14.67 -39.64 9.79
CA LEU A 15 -14.34 -38.86 10.98
C LEU A 15 -12.97 -38.19 10.86
N LEU A 16 -11.97 -38.89 10.30
CA LEU A 16 -10.64 -38.34 10.06
C LEU A 16 -10.68 -37.21 9.02
N LYS A 17 -11.45 -37.37 7.94
CA LYS A 17 -11.66 -36.29 6.94
C LYS A 17 -12.33 -35.07 7.57
N PHE A 18 -13.35 -35.28 8.40
CA PHE A 18 -14.03 -34.19 9.09
C PHE A 18 -13.08 -33.48 10.08
N ALA A 19 -12.37 -34.24 10.91
CA ALA A 19 -11.38 -33.69 11.83
C ALA A 19 -10.28 -32.92 11.08
N ALA A 20 -9.77 -33.46 9.97
CA ALA A 20 -8.81 -32.77 9.12
C ALA A 20 -9.38 -31.47 8.54
N ALA A 21 -10.63 -31.47 8.05
CA ALA A 21 -11.28 -30.26 7.55
C ALA A 21 -11.42 -29.19 8.64
N VAL A 22 -11.78 -29.57 9.86
CA VAL A 22 -11.88 -28.65 11.01
C VAL A 22 -10.50 -28.08 11.37
N VAL A 23 -9.46 -28.92 11.40
CA VAL A 23 -8.08 -28.48 11.67
C VAL A 23 -7.60 -27.52 10.58
N VAL A 24 -7.81 -27.85 9.30
CA VAL A 24 -7.47 -26.96 8.18
C VAL A 24 -8.22 -25.64 8.28
N PHE A 25 -9.52 -25.68 8.59
CA PHE A 25 -10.32 -24.47 8.79
C PHE A 25 -9.75 -23.61 9.91
N LEU A 26 -9.41 -24.20 11.07
CA LEU A 26 -8.80 -23.50 12.20
C LEU A 26 -7.45 -22.88 11.83
N LEU A 27 -6.60 -23.62 11.11
CA LEU A 27 -5.30 -23.12 10.65
C LEU A 27 -5.46 -21.94 9.69
N LEU A 28 -6.38 -22.03 8.72
CA LEU A 28 -6.69 -20.93 7.82
C LEU A 28 -7.27 -19.72 8.57
N HIS A 29 -8.10 -19.97 9.58
CA HIS A 29 -8.65 -18.92 10.43
C HIS A 29 -7.55 -18.22 11.25
N LEU A 30 -6.61 -18.99 11.79
CA LEU A 30 -5.47 -18.45 12.52
C LEU A 30 -4.56 -17.66 11.59
N LEU A 31 -4.34 -18.15 10.37
CA LEU A 31 -3.53 -17.50 9.34
C LEU A 31 -4.16 -16.19 8.82
N ARG A 32 -5.48 -16.03 8.93
CA ARG A 32 -6.15 -14.77 8.59
C ARG A 32 -5.58 -13.59 9.38
N ILE A 33 -5.27 -13.79 10.67
CA ILE A 33 -4.76 -12.73 11.55
C ILE A 33 -3.42 -12.17 11.04
N PRO A 34 -2.35 -12.96 10.82
CA PRO A 34 -1.09 -12.44 10.30
C PRO A 34 -1.23 -11.86 8.89
N LEU A 35 -2.11 -12.39 8.03
CA LEU A 35 -2.36 -11.78 6.71
C LEU A 35 -2.94 -10.37 6.83
N VAL A 36 -3.94 -10.18 7.70
CA VAL A 36 -4.54 -8.86 7.93
C VAL A 36 -3.53 -7.90 8.54
N VAL A 37 -2.72 -8.37 9.49
CA VAL A 37 -1.64 -7.56 10.09
C VAL A 37 -0.64 -7.14 9.03
N LEU A 38 -0.19 -8.07 8.18
CA LEU A 38 0.76 -7.79 7.10
C LEU A 38 0.20 -6.73 6.13
N ALA A 39 -1.04 -6.90 5.68
CA ALA A 39 -1.72 -5.93 4.81
C ALA A 39 -1.80 -4.55 5.47
N ARG A 40 -2.11 -4.49 6.77
CA ARG A 40 -2.19 -3.23 7.52
C ARG A 40 -0.83 -2.54 7.65
N VAL A 41 0.23 -3.30 7.89
CA VAL A 41 1.61 -2.77 7.95
C VAL A 41 2.02 -2.19 6.60
N LEU A 42 1.73 -2.90 5.50
CA LEU A 42 1.96 -2.41 4.14
C LEU A 42 1.21 -1.11 3.86
N GLU A 43 -0.09 -1.07 4.19
CA GLU A 43 -0.93 0.12 4.03
C GLU A 43 -0.35 1.34 4.77
N VAL A 44 0.03 1.17 6.04
CA VAL A 44 0.62 2.25 6.85
C VAL A 44 1.95 2.70 6.27
N SER A 45 2.77 1.76 5.81
CA SER A 45 4.08 2.06 5.23
C SER A 45 3.95 2.86 3.93
N MET A 46 3.06 2.47 3.03
CA MET A 46 2.79 3.21 1.78
C MET A 46 2.29 4.62 2.07
N ARG A 47 1.32 4.78 2.99
CA ARG A 47 0.83 6.11 3.39
C ARG A 47 1.93 7.01 3.94
N ARG A 48 2.88 6.46 4.69
CA ARG A 48 4.03 7.23 5.18
C ARG A 48 4.94 7.65 4.04
N LEU A 49 5.28 6.72 3.14
CA LEU A 49 6.12 7.01 1.98
C LEU A 49 5.50 8.09 1.10
N ASP A 50 4.20 8.00 0.83
CA ASP A 50 3.47 9.02 0.08
C ASP A 50 3.53 10.37 0.79
N GLY A 51 3.29 10.41 2.11
CA GLY A 51 3.42 11.63 2.89
C GLY A 51 4.82 12.25 2.83
N TYR A 52 5.88 11.43 2.84
CA TYR A 52 7.25 11.90 2.66
C TYR A 52 7.49 12.41 1.24
N ALA A 53 7.05 11.68 0.22
CA ALA A 53 7.19 12.05 -1.17
C ALA A 53 6.45 13.36 -1.48
N THR A 54 5.20 13.50 -1.03
CA THR A 54 4.43 14.74 -1.13
C THR A 54 5.14 15.87 -0.40
N LYS A 55 5.59 15.67 0.84
CA LYS A 55 6.36 16.73 1.55
C LYS A 55 7.61 17.14 0.80
N GLN A 56 8.31 16.21 0.16
CA GLN A 56 9.51 16.50 -0.60
C GLN A 56 9.19 17.23 -1.91
N ALA A 57 8.16 16.80 -2.64
CA ALA A 57 7.73 17.41 -3.90
C ALA A 57 7.07 18.79 -3.68
N SER A 58 6.35 18.97 -2.57
CA SER A 58 5.71 20.23 -2.19
C SER A 58 6.63 21.20 -1.47
N LYS A 59 7.92 20.89 -1.30
CA LYS A 59 8.87 21.87 -0.76
C LYS A 59 8.93 23.07 -1.71
N PRO A 60 8.73 24.29 -1.20
CA PRO A 60 8.84 25.48 -2.03
C PRO A 60 10.25 25.54 -2.62
N PRO A 61 10.39 25.87 -3.92
CA PRO A 61 11.69 25.93 -4.55
C PRO A 61 12.56 26.98 -3.87
N THR A 62 13.74 26.58 -3.38
CA THR A 62 14.70 27.46 -2.69
C THR A 62 15.51 28.33 -3.66
N GLY A 63 15.31 28.16 -4.96
CA GLY A 63 16.03 28.87 -6.02
C GLY A 63 15.08 29.52 -7.03
N PRO A 64 15.60 30.39 -7.91
CA PRO A 64 14.81 31.02 -8.95
C PRO A 64 14.20 29.95 -9.86
N ILE A 65 12.86 29.83 -9.79
CA ILE A 65 12.03 28.86 -10.53
C ILE A 65 12.15 29.04 -12.05
N ASN A 66 12.72 30.18 -12.47
CA ASN A 66 12.79 30.60 -13.86
C ASN A 66 14.21 30.99 -14.31
N GLN A 67 15.20 30.16 -13.99
CA GLN A 67 16.59 30.36 -14.43
C GLN A 67 16.80 30.24 -15.95
N PHE A 68 15.83 29.67 -16.67
CA PHE A 68 15.90 29.44 -18.11
C PHE A 68 15.29 30.57 -18.94
N PHE A 69 14.33 31.33 -18.40
CA PHE A 69 13.86 32.55 -19.04
C PHE A 69 14.60 33.75 -18.46
N ARG A 70 15.83 34.00 -18.94
CA ARG A 70 16.35 35.38 -18.87
C ARG A 70 15.45 36.24 -19.75
N PRO A 71 14.78 37.28 -19.24
CA PRO A 71 14.12 38.24 -20.12
C PRO A 71 15.21 38.90 -20.99
N THR A 72 15.23 38.57 -22.27
CA THR A 72 16.09 39.18 -23.31
C THR A 72 15.89 40.70 -23.45
N ASN A 73 14.93 41.26 -22.71
CA ASN A 73 14.49 42.65 -22.83
C ASN A 73 15.31 43.63 -21.96
N ALA A 74 16.29 43.15 -21.19
CA ALA A 74 17.12 44.00 -20.32
C ALA A 74 18.24 44.77 -21.07
N PHE A 75 18.07 45.00 -22.37
CA PHE A 75 18.99 45.79 -23.19
C PHE A 75 18.25 46.77 -24.10
N ARG A 76 17.21 47.43 -23.57
CA ARG A 76 16.72 48.66 -24.17
C ARG A 76 16.94 49.77 -23.16
N GLU A 77 18.02 50.53 -23.37
CA GLU A 77 18.19 51.88 -22.84
C GLU A 77 16.90 52.65 -23.16
N GLU A 78 15.99 52.70 -22.20
CA GLU A 78 14.83 53.58 -22.27
C GLU A 78 15.31 54.95 -21.81
N SER A 79 15.62 55.80 -22.79
CA SER A 79 15.95 57.20 -22.60
C SER A 79 14.74 57.90 -21.99
N SER A 80 14.79 58.06 -20.66
CA SER A 80 13.87 58.88 -19.87
C SER A 80 14.03 60.36 -20.23
N ASN A 81 13.53 60.77 -21.40
CA ASN A 81 13.42 62.17 -21.81
C ASN A 81 12.16 62.40 -22.65
N VAL A 82 10.98 62.21 -22.09
CA VAL A 82 9.78 62.93 -22.56
C VAL A 82 8.87 63.19 -21.35
N HIS A 83 8.87 64.43 -20.87
CA HIS A 83 7.73 65.23 -20.37
C HIS A 83 8.26 66.37 -19.48
N ALA A 84 8.69 67.45 -20.15
CA ALA A 84 8.70 68.82 -19.65
C ALA A 84 7.95 69.69 -20.67
#